data_AF-A0A5A8DRC6-F1
#
_entry.id   AF-A0A5A8DRC6-F1
#
_cell.length_a   1.000
_cell.length_b   1.000
_cell.length_c   1.000
_cell.angle_alpha   90.00
_cell.angle_beta   90.00
_cell.angle_gamma   90.00
#
_symmetry.space_group_name_H-M   'P 1'
#
loop_
_entity.id
_entity.type
_entity.pdbx_description
1 polymer ?
#
loop_
_entity_poly.entity_id
_entity_poly.type
_entity_poly.pdbx_seq_one_letter_code
_entity_poly.pdbx_strand_id
1 'polypeptide(L)'
;MASSAAAAARPPTVVIDNGGAFVRVGLATDGHPRATIPNRVGRLKGQLQVVVGDETEPGAVVQDSSQLVLACPVERGIVTDWRTQLAVWRRALSVADISARGAPVVLLSPPLMPSKSLAGLAQAALAPDGAADDETAGLGAASLCIVAPTRAACRLACGLAGAQQRQQAPAGSPAAPLWSAGLRLDPALGGAGAPFSLSMGCCVVVDAGFSGVTVAPYVYALGSEAIGTPAAHDATPPAALPAEHCIGSAGGPDSAPASTCVASGLRRGPVGGRLLGGLTRDWISFRSVDLSDDVTLARAVAERAGIVPLHDSAPRRALEPPPLGGFEAQEAVVELGPERLVLGESLLRPGDAAPASGLDSCPGIAASVADSIAAAAEAAPAWSPLLWQGVVLTGGVARMPGLAARLQRELRSAASELAAVTVWSLTPEGDDNDVAWRGGALLARSSGGLLPSASAAEWARAAETPGINAAVTAVAELMRGSAVL
;
A
#
# COMPACT_ATOMS: atom_id res chain seq x y z
N MET A 1 -14.72 -48.51 20.46
CA MET A 1 -13.92 -48.15 19.27
C MET A 1 -14.88 -47.51 18.28
N ALA A 2 -14.74 -46.31 17.73
CA ALA A 2 -13.69 -45.31 17.78
C ALA A 2 -14.35 -43.92 17.86
N SER A 3 -13.74 -43.01 18.63
CA SER A 3 -14.10 -41.59 18.66
C SER A 3 -13.71 -40.95 17.32
N SER A 4 -14.68 -40.35 16.63
CA SER A 4 -14.45 -39.45 15.51
C SER A 4 -13.68 -38.23 16.03
N ALA A 5 -12.36 -38.26 15.93
CA ALA A 5 -11.54 -37.07 16.08
C ALA A 5 -11.92 -36.11 14.93
N ALA A 6 -12.77 -35.13 15.25
CA ALA A 6 -13.00 -33.98 14.39
C ALA A 6 -11.63 -33.41 14.02
N ALA A 7 -11.26 -33.47 12.74
CA ALA A 7 -10.05 -32.83 12.25
C ALA A 7 -10.09 -31.37 12.70
N ALA A 8 -9.18 -30.97 13.60
CA ALA A 8 -9.16 -29.63 14.16
C ALA A 8 -9.09 -28.63 12.99
N ALA A 9 -10.13 -27.80 12.85
CA ALA A 9 -10.21 -26.82 11.79
C ALA A 9 -8.97 -25.90 11.87
N ARG A 10 -8.28 -25.72 10.74
CA ARG A 10 -7.09 -24.87 10.67
C ARG A 10 -7.46 -23.45 11.12
N PRO A 11 -6.66 -22.78 11.98
CA PRO A 11 -6.98 -21.43 12.41
C PRO A 11 -7.07 -20.47 11.21
N PRO A 12 -7.96 -19.46 11.27
CA PRO A 12 -8.12 -18.50 10.19
C PRO A 12 -6.82 -17.71 9.97
N THR A 13 -6.56 -17.33 8.72
CA THR A 13 -5.40 -16.50 8.39
C THR A 13 -5.64 -15.06 8.86
N VAL A 14 -4.69 -14.55 9.65
CA VAL A 14 -4.69 -13.17 10.15
C VAL A 14 -3.97 -12.28 9.14
N VAL A 15 -4.54 -11.13 8.84
CA VAL A 15 -3.95 -10.13 7.93
C VAL A 15 -3.62 -8.89 8.74
N ILE A 16 -2.35 -8.49 8.73
CA ILE A 16 -1.83 -7.31 9.42
C ILE A 16 -1.26 -6.38 8.34
N ASP A 17 -1.86 -5.21 8.16
CA ASP A 17 -1.29 -4.12 7.37
C ASP A 17 -0.45 -3.22 8.27
N ASN A 18 0.87 -3.35 8.20
CA ASN A 18 1.79 -2.57 9.03
C ASN A 18 2.16 -1.24 8.36
N GLY A 19 1.21 -0.31 8.35
CA GLY A 19 1.41 1.05 7.85
C GLY A 19 2.21 1.92 8.82
N GLY A 20 2.99 2.87 8.30
CA GLY A 20 3.76 3.80 9.15
C GLY A 20 2.93 4.81 9.94
N ALA A 21 1.65 4.98 9.58
CA ALA A 21 0.70 5.88 10.22
C ALA A 21 -0.36 5.13 11.05
N PHE A 22 -0.83 3.99 10.53
CA PHE A 22 -1.90 3.18 11.08
C PHE A 22 -1.56 1.71 10.89
N VAL A 23 -1.90 0.88 11.87
CA VAL A 23 -1.92 -0.58 11.76
C VAL A 23 -3.36 -1.01 11.56
N ARG A 24 -3.61 -1.88 10.57
CA ARG A 24 -4.92 -2.49 10.34
C ARG A 24 -4.85 -3.99 10.50
N VAL A 25 -5.80 -4.58 11.23
CA VAL A 25 -5.83 -6.02 11.48
C VAL A 25 -7.22 -6.59 11.24
N GLY A 26 -7.27 -7.84 10.81
CA GLY A 26 -8.49 -8.60 10.61
C GLY A 26 -8.19 -10.03 10.15
N LEU A 27 -9.23 -10.78 9.81
CA LEU A 27 -9.10 -12.10 9.20
C LEU A 27 -9.20 -12.00 7.69
N ALA A 28 -8.55 -12.91 6.97
CA ALA A 28 -8.61 -12.96 5.50
C ALA A 28 -10.04 -13.12 4.94
N THR A 29 -10.97 -13.64 5.76
CA THR A 29 -12.38 -13.82 5.41
C THR A 29 -13.22 -12.55 5.59
N ASP A 30 -12.73 -11.54 6.30
CA ASP A 30 -13.47 -10.31 6.55
C ASP A 30 -13.48 -9.41 5.30
N GLY A 31 -14.52 -8.58 5.15
CA GLY A 31 -14.63 -7.62 4.04
C GLY A 31 -13.78 -6.35 4.25
N HIS A 32 -13.49 -6.02 5.51
CA HIS A 32 -12.79 -4.84 6.00
C HIS A 32 -11.95 -5.23 7.23
N PRO A 33 -10.90 -4.46 7.60
CA PRO A 33 -10.19 -4.69 8.85
C PRO A 33 -11.14 -4.56 10.05
N ARG A 34 -10.95 -5.39 11.07
CA ARG A 34 -11.72 -5.32 12.33
C ARG A 34 -11.26 -4.21 13.25
N ALA A 35 -9.99 -3.84 13.16
CA ALA A 35 -9.43 -2.69 13.86
C ALA A 35 -8.44 -1.94 12.97
N THR A 36 -8.54 -0.62 13.01
CA THR A 36 -7.57 0.34 12.45
C THR A 36 -7.14 1.24 13.61
N ILE A 37 -5.86 1.15 14.01
CA ILE A 37 -5.33 1.96 15.13
C ILE A 37 -4.10 2.77 14.70
N PRO A 38 -3.84 3.95 15.29
CA PRO A 38 -2.61 4.70 15.08
C PRO A 38 -1.35 3.85 15.33
N ASN A 39 -0.36 3.89 14.43
CA ASN A 39 0.91 3.19 14.63
C ASN A 39 1.87 4.04 15.48
N ARG A 40 1.51 4.25 16.75
CA ARG A 40 2.26 5.10 17.69
C ARG A 40 1.95 4.74 19.15
N VAL A 41 2.81 5.20 20.04
CA VAL A 41 2.57 5.25 21.48
C VAL A 41 2.66 6.69 21.95
N GLY A 42 2.01 6.99 23.06
CA GLY A 42 2.06 8.29 23.72
C GLY A 42 2.46 8.13 25.17
N ARG A 43 3.37 8.97 25.66
CA ARG A 43 3.63 9.11 27.09
C ARG A 43 3.01 10.41 27.59
N LEU A 44 2.21 10.36 28.66
CA LEU A 44 1.66 11.57 29.25
C LEU A 44 2.77 12.44 29.82
N LYS A 45 2.76 13.74 29.50
CA LYS A 45 3.74 14.72 30.00
C LYS A 45 3.71 14.71 31.53
N GLY A 46 4.87 14.43 32.15
CA GLY A 46 5.01 14.38 33.61
C GLY A 46 4.55 13.08 34.28
N GLN A 47 4.15 12.05 33.52
CA GLN A 47 3.71 10.75 34.06
C GLN A 47 4.47 9.57 33.43
N LEU A 48 4.46 8.43 34.12
CA LEU A 48 5.04 7.17 33.62
C LEU A 48 4.05 6.34 32.77
N GLN A 49 2.78 6.75 32.72
CA GLN A 49 1.77 6.05 31.94
C GLN A 49 2.06 6.19 30.43
N VAL A 50 2.01 5.05 29.74
CA VAL A 50 2.12 4.94 28.29
C VAL A 50 0.78 4.46 27.75
N VAL A 51 0.26 5.18 26.76
CA VAL A 51 -0.93 4.83 25.99
C VAL A 51 -0.51 4.30 24.62
N VAL A 52 -1.25 3.34 24.08
CA VAL A 52 -0.87 2.62 22.86
C VAL A 52 -1.96 2.74 21.80
N GLY A 53 -1.57 3.15 20.59
CA GLY A 53 -2.45 3.13 19.42
C GLY A 53 -3.70 4.00 19.59
N ASP A 54 -4.88 3.38 19.58
CA ASP A 54 -6.17 4.05 19.70
C ASP A 54 -6.32 4.86 21.00
N GLU A 55 -5.62 4.46 22.06
CA GLU A 55 -5.59 5.20 23.34
C GLU A 55 -4.90 6.57 23.22
N THR A 56 -4.15 6.81 22.14
CA THR A 56 -3.50 8.10 21.87
C THR A 56 -4.44 9.14 21.26
N GLU A 57 -5.63 8.72 20.83
CA GLU A 57 -6.61 9.63 20.24
C GLU A 57 -7.35 10.45 21.32
N PRO A 58 -7.69 11.71 21.06
CA PRO A 58 -8.51 12.52 21.94
C PRO A 58 -9.85 11.84 22.26
N GLY A 59 -10.22 11.83 23.53
CA GLY A 59 -11.45 11.21 24.05
C GLY A 59 -11.32 9.72 24.41
N ALA A 60 -10.22 9.04 24.09
CA ALA A 60 -9.99 7.65 24.49
C ALA A 60 -9.44 7.55 25.92
N VAL A 61 -8.17 7.95 26.12
CA VAL A 61 -7.53 8.03 27.44
C VAL A 61 -7.12 9.47 27.75
N VAL A 62 -6.76 10.25 26.72
CA VAL A 62 -6.39 11.66 26.84
C VAL A 62 -7.51 12.56 26.34
N GLN A 63 -7.63 13.75 26.91
CA GLN A 63 -8.58 14.76 26.42
C GLN A 63 -8.03 15.49 25.18
N ASP A 64 -6.71 15.69 25.13
CA ASP A 64 -6.02 16.40 24.05
C ASP A 64 -4.67 15.72 23.77
N SER A 65 -4.32 15.56 22.49
CA SER A 65 -3.04 15.02 22.03
C SER A 65 -1.83 15.87 22.46
N SER A 66 -2.01 17.16 22.75
CA SER A 66 -0.94 18.04 23.25
C SER A 66 -0.35 17.60 24.60
N GLN A 67 -1.08 16.76 25.34
CA GLN A 67 -0.65 16.18 26.62
C GLN A 67 0.32 15.02 26.45
N LEU A 68 0.49 14.52 25.22
CA LEU A 68 1.30 13.35 24.92
C LEU A 68 2.64 13.75 24.29
N VAL A 69 3.68 13.04 24.69
CA VAL A 69 4.92 12.92 23.90
C VAL A 69 4.76 11.67 23.05
N LEU A 70 4.56 11.85 21.75
CA LEU A 70 4.32 10.76 20.80
C LEU A 70 5.63 10.13 20.31
N ALA A 71 5.64 8.82 20.18
CA ALA A 71 6.71 8.05 19.55
C ALA A 71 6.11 7.08 18.51
N CYS A 72 6.72 7.03 17.32
CA CYS A 72 6.29 6.15 16.23
C CYS A 72 7.37 5.08 16.01
N PRO A 73 7.02 3.79 15.91
CA PRO A 73 8.00 2.72 15.73
C PRO A 73 8.57 2.65 14.31
N VAL A 74 7.96 3.36 13.35
CA VAL A 74 8.34 3.32 11.94
C VAL A 74 8.93 4.66 11.50
N GLU A 75 10.08 4.60 10.85
CA GLU A 75 10.74 5.73 10.18
C GLU A 75 11.02 5.38 8.72
N ARG A 76 10.59 6.25 7.79
CA ARG A 76 10.77 6.05 6.32
C ARG A 76 10.26 4.67 5.81
N GLY A 77 9.35 4.05 6.55
CA GLY A 77 8.74 2.76 6.24
C GLY A 77 9.54 1.56 6.75
N ILE A 78 10.51 1.78 7.64
CA ILE A 78 11.28 0.75 8.33
C ILE A 78 10.96 0.82 9.82
N VAL A 79 10.77 -0.33 10.46
CA VAL A 79 10.61 -0.40 11.93
C VAL A 79 11.97 -0.13 12.58
N THR A 80 12.05 0.88 13.44
CA THR A 80 13.23 1.27 14.21
C THR A 80 13.11 0.96 15.70
N ASP A 81 11.89 0.88 16.23
CA ASP A 81 11.59 0.50 17.62
C ASP A 81 10.64 -0.70 17.65
N TRP A 82 11.21 -1.88 17.88
CA TRP A 82 10.50 -3.16 17.90
C TRP A 82 9.60 -3.33 19.11
N ARG A 83 10.00 -2.81 20.28
CA ARG A 83 9.19 -2.88 21.51
C ARG A 83 7.90 -2.12 21.31
N THR A 84 8.00 -0.90 20.77
CA THR A 84 6.84 -0.09 20.42
C THR A 84 6.00 -0.75 19.32
N GLN A 85 6.64 -1.29 18.27
CA GLN A 85 5.90 -1.94 17.18
C GLN A 85 5.07 -3.13 17.67
N LEU A 86 5.65 -3.97 18.54
CA LEU A 86 4.98 -5.15 19.08
C LEU A 86 3.84 -4.76 20.03
N ALA A 87 4.02 -3.72 20.85
CA ALA A 87 2.96 -3.19 21.71
C ALA A 87 1.74 -2.73 20.88
N VAL A 88 1.98 -1.99 19.78
CA VAL A 88 0.91 -1.57 18.87
C VAL A 88 0.23 -2.79 18.21
N TRP A 89 0.99 -3.76 17.71
CA TRP A 89 0.39 -4.96 17.10
C TRP A 89 -0.48 -5.75 18.08
N ARG A 90 0.00 -5.94 19.32
CA ARG A 90 -0.77 -6.59 20.39
C ARG A 90 -2.05 -5.81 20.71
N ARG A 91 -1.97 -4.48 20.79
CA ARG A 91 -3.16 -3.63 20.99
C ARG A 91 -4.15 -3.79 19.84
N ALA A 92 -3.69 -3.73 18.58
CA ALA A 92 -4.54 -3.87 17.41
C ALA A 92 -5.28 -5.21 17.40
N LEU A 93 -4.55 -6.31 17.66
CA LEU A 93 -5.11 -7.67 17.73
C LEU A 93 -6.13 -7.81 18.87
N SER A 94 -5.84 -7.20 20.03
CA SER A 94 -6.76 -7.17 21.18
C SER A 94 -8.06 -6.41 20.86
N VAL A 95 -7.96 -5.21 20.28
CA VAL A 95 -9.12 -4.41 19.86
C VAL A 95 -9.97 -5.13 18.81
N ALA A 96 -9.33 -5.90 17.93
CA ALA A 96 -10.00 -6.69 16.91
C ALA A 96 -10.58 -8.02 17.40
N ASP A 97 -10.34 -8.40 18.66
CA ASP A 97 -10.67 -9.72 19.22
C ASP A 97 -10.08 -10.87 18.36
N ILE A 98 -8.81 -10.76 18.00
CA ILE A 98 -8.07 -11.75 17.19
C ILE A 98 -6.80 -12.19 17.91
N SER A 99 -6.52 -13.50 17.91
CA SER A 99 -5.22 -14.05 18.30
C SER A 99 -4.40 -14.44 17.06
N ALA A 100 -3.17 -13.92 16.97
CA ALA A 100 -2.19 -14.36 15.98
C ALA A 100 -1.45 -15.66 16.38
N ARG A 101 -1.55 -16.07 17.65
CA ARG A 101 -0.86 -17.25 18.19
C ARG A 101 -1.30 -18.53 17.46
N GLY A 102 -0.36 -19.24 16.86
CA GLY A 102 -0.59 -20.45 16.08
C GLY A 102 -1.34 -20.23 14.76
N ALA A 103 -1.65 -18.98 14.39
CA ALA A 103 -2.32 -18.65 13.14
C ALA A 103 -1.29 -18.40 12.01
N PRO A 104 -1.64 -18.66 10.75
CA PRO A 104 -0.92 -18.12 9.61
C PRO A 104 -1.13 -16.60 9.56
N VAL A 105 -0.06 -15.83 9.38
CA VAL A 105 -0.10 -14.38 9.27
C VAL A 105 0.33 -13.92 7.87
N VAL A 106 -0.49 -13.08 7.25
CA VAL A 106 -0.09 -12.24 6.11
C VAL A 106 0.22 -10.84 6.64
N LEU A 107 1.47 -10.43 6.51
CA LEU A 107 1.95 -9.13 6.97
C LEU A 107 2.25 -8.23 5.78
N LEU A 108 1.52 -7.12 5.64
CA LEU A 108 1.84 -6.12 4.63
C LEU A 108 2.95 -5.22 5.14
N SER A 109 4.03 -5.13 4.36
CA SER A 109 5.15 -4.25 4.67
C SER A 109 5.77 -3.71 3.38
N PRO A 110 6.28 -2.47 3.37
CA PRO A 110 6.78 -1.87 2.15
C PRO A 110 7.95 -2.66 1.55
N PRO A 111 8.16 -2.63 0.21
CA PRO A 111 9.26 -3.36 -0.41
C PRO A 111 10.59 -2.58 -0.30
N LEU A 112 11.69 -3.21 -0.74
CA LEU A 112 13.06 -2.67 -0.69
C LEU A 112 13.58 -2.38 0.73
N MET A 113 13.10 -3.12 1.73
CA MET A 113 13.62 -3.04 3.09
C MET A 113 15.00 -3.70 3.22
N PRO A 114 15.86 -3.19 4.11
CA PRO A 114 17.09 -3.88 4.48
C PRO A 114 16.81 -5.29 5.04
N SER A 115 17.71 -6.23 4.76
CA SER A 115 17.63 -7.62 5.24
C SER A 115 17.41 -7.74 6.75
N LYS A 116 18.07 -6.90 7.55
CA LYS A 116 17.91 -6.87 9.02
C LYS A 116 16.50 -6.47 9.44
N SER A 117 15.90 -5.50 8.75
CA SER A 117 14.53 -5.07 9.01
C SER A 117 13.53 -6.17 8.66
N LEU A 118 13.74 -6.88 7.56
CA LEU A 118 12.92 -8.03 7.18
C LEU A 118 13.01 -9.16 8.22
N ALA A 119 14.22 -9.49 8.67
CA ALA A 119 14.43 -10.48 9.72
C ALA A 119 13.76 -10.07 11.04
N GLY A 120 13.80 -8.80 11.41
CA GLY A 120 13.11 -8.26 12.58
C GLY A 120 11.58 -8.42 12.50
N LEU A 121 10.97 -8.16 11.33
CA LEU A 121 9.54 -8.43 11.13
C LEU A 121 9.21 -9.91 11.31
N ALA A 122 10.04 -10.78 10.73
CA ALA A 122 9.86 -12.22 10.84
C ALA A 122 9.98 -12.70 12.29
N GLN A 123 11.01 -12.24 13.00
CA GLN A 123 11.21 -12.53 14.41
C GLN A 123 10.03 -12.04 15.26
N ALA A 124 9.60 -10.78 15.10
CA ALA A 124 8.50 -10.22 15.88
C ALA A 124 7.16 -10.94 15.63
N ALA A 125 6.89 -11.42 14.42
CA ALA A 125 5.67 -12.16 14.12
C ALA A 125 5.72 -13.62 14.58
N LEU A 126 6.85 -14.32 14.40
CA LEU A 126 6.97 -15.77 14.59
C LEU A 126 7.45 -16.18 15.98
N ALA A 127 8.18 -15.32 16.69
CA ALA A 127 8.68 -15.65 18.02
C ALA A 127 7.52 -15.92 19.01
N PRO A 128 7.71 -16.81 20.00
CA PRO A 128 6.64 -17.18 20.92
C PRO A 128 6.09 -15.97 21.67
N ASP A 129 4.77 -15.93 21.85
CA ASP A 129 4.16 -14.94 22.73
C ASP A 129 4.45 -15.29 24.19
N GLY A 130 4.94 -14.32 24.96
CA GLY A 130 5.35 -14.53 26.36
C GLY A 130 6.71 -15.22 26.56
N ALA A 131 7.67 -15.04 25.65
CA ALA A 131 9.06 -15.45 25.89
C ALA A 131 9.60 -14.84 27.20
N ALA A 132 10.55 -15.54 27.86
CA ALA A 132 11.04 -15.20 29.20
C ALA A 132 11.56 -13.76 29.32
N ASP A 133 12.08 -13.20 28.22
CA ASP A 133 12.49 -11.81 28.10
C ASP A 133 11.62 -11.08 27.06
N ASP A 134 11.09 -9.90 27.43
CA ASP A 134 10.17 -9.07 26.62
C ASP A 134 10.76 -8.66 25.25
N GLU A 135 12.09 -8.64 25.12
CA GLU A 135 12.80 -8.35 23.87
C GLU A 135 12.76 -9.50 22.85
N THR A 136 12.52 -10.72 23.30
CA THR A 136 12.47 -11.92 22.44
C THR A 136 11.05 -12.41 22.18
N ALA A 137 10.06 -11.80 22.82
CA ALA A 137 8.66 -12.15 22.65
C ALA A 137 8.16 -11.68 21.28
N GLY A 138 7.29 -12.48 20.65
CA GLY A 138 6.63 -12.13 19.40
C GLY A 138 5.11 -12.34 19.48
N LEU A 139 4.47 -12.43 18.31
CA LEU A 139 3.04 -12.73 18.20
C LEU A 139 2.73 -14.25 18.25
N GLY A 140 3.75 -15.10 18.15
CA GLY A 140 3.60 -16.56 18.16
C GLY A 140 2.90 -17.13 16.93
N ALA A 141 3.01 -16.47 15.77
CA ALA A 141 2.41 -16.94 14.52
C ALA A 141 2.98 -18.30 14.08
N ALA A 142 2.15 -19.16 13.50
CA ALA A 142 2.59 -20.47 12.99
C ALA A 142 3.40 -20.35 11.70
N SER A 143 3.02 -19.42 10.83
CA SER A 143 3.73 -19.10 9.60
C SER A 143 3.54 -17.63 9.24
N LEU A 144 4.48 -17.10 8.46
CA LEU A 144 4.47 -15.72 8.01
C LEU A 144 4.66 -15.64 6.51
N CYS A 145 3.75 -14.93 5.85
CA CYS A 145 3.91 -14.43 4.49
C CYS A 145 3.97 -12.90 4.56
N ILE A 146 5.04 -12.30 4.06
CA ILE A 146 5.10 -10.83 3.95
C ILE A 146 4.58 -10.46 2.55
N VAL A 147 3.86 -9.36 2.38
CA VAL A 147 3.36 -8.94 1.06
C VAL A 147 3.55 -7.44 0.91
N ALA A 148 3.99 -6.99 -0.27
CA ALA A 148 4.07 -5.57 -0.54
C ALA A 148 2.64 -4.98 -0.66
N PRO A 149 2.33 -3.83 -0.03
CA PRO A 149 1.05 -3.14 -0.19
C PRO A 149 0.68 -2.90 -1.66
N THR A 150 1.66 -2.60 -2.51
CA THR A 150 1.47 -2.45 -3.96
C THR A 150 1.00 -3.75 -4.64
N ARG A 151 1.43 -4.92 -4.17
CA ARG A 151 0.99 -6.23 -4.71
C ARG A 151 -0.44 -6.54 -4.30
N ALA A 152 -0.79 -6.22 -3.06
CA ALA A 152 -2.15 -6.31 -2.57
C ALA A 152 -3.10 -5.37 -3.34
N ALA A 153 -2.71 -4.11 -3.54
CA ALA A 153 -3.47 -3.15 -4.32
C ALA A 153 -3.59 -3.57 -5.80
N CYS A 154 -2.52 -4.11 -6.41
CA CYS A 154 -2.58 -4.69 -7.75
C CYS A 154 -3.67 -5.75 -7.82
N ARG A 155 -3.67 -6.72 -6.89
CA ARG A 155 -4.67 -7.79 -6.85
C ARG A 155 -6.09 -7.23 -6.81
N LEU A 156 -6.32 -6.23 -5.98
CA LEU A 156 -7.62 -5.61 -5.80
C LEU A 156 -8.06 -4.87 -7.07
N ALA A 157 -7.17 -4.08 -7.68
CA ALA A 157 -7.43 -3.36 -8.92
C ALA A 157 -7.80 -4.31 -10.08
N CYS A 158 -7.06 -5.41 -10.24
CA CYS A 158 -7.32 -6.41 -11.27
C CYS A 158 -8.71 -7.05 -11.09
N GLY A 159 -9.03 -7.42 -9.85
CA GLY A 159 -10.34 -8.00 -9.53
C GLY A 159 -11.49 -7.05 -9.82
N LEU A 160 -11.34 -5.76 -9.48
CA LEU A 160 -12.34 -4.73 -9.74
C LEU A 160 -12.50 -4.48 -11.24
N ALA A 161 -11.40 -4.35 -11.98
CA ALA A 161 -11.42 -4.20 -13.43
C ALA A 161 -12.14 -5.39 -14.10
N GLY A 162 -11.84 -6.62 -13.66
CA GLY A 162 -12.54 -7.82 -14.14
C GLY A 162 -14.03 -7.85 -13.77
N ALA A 163 -14.40 -7.35 -12.59
CA ALA A 163 -15.80 -7.23 -12.19
C ALA A 163 -16.56 -6.18 -13.03
N GLN A 164 -15.96 -5.00 -13.26
CA GLN A 164 -16.51 -3.96 -14.13
C GLN A 164 -16.75 -4.49 -15.55
N GLN A 165 -15.82 -5.27 -16.10
CA GLN A 165 -15.97 -5.89 -17.43
C GLN A 165 -17.12 -6.90 -17.47
N ARG A 166 -17.26 -7.75 -16.46
CA ARG A 166 -18.38 -8.72 -16.38
C ARG A 166 -19.74 -8.02 -16.25
N GLN A 167 -19.80 -6.91 -15.53
CA GLN A 167 -21.05 -6.13 -15.39
C GLN A 167 -21.48 -5.45 -16.70
N GLN A 168 -20.57 -5.24 -17.64
CA GLN A 168 -20.88 -4.68 -18.96
C GLN A 168 -21.35 -5.74 -19.98
N ALA A 169 -21.33 -7.03 -19.63
CA ALA A 169 -21.81 -8.12 -20.48
C ALA A 169 -23.37 -8.19 -20.51
N PRO A 170 -23.99 -8.68 -21.60
CA PRO A 170 -25.45 -8.79 -21.71
C PRO A 170 -26.08 -9.74 -20.69
N ALA A 171 -27.38 -9.56 -20.43
CA ALA A 171 -28.16 -10.06 -19.29
C ALA A 171 -27.80 -11.48 -18.79
N GLY A 172 -27.47 -11.57 -17.48
CA GLY A 172 -27.03 -12.79 -16.80
C GLY A 172 -25.77 -12.61 -15.94
N SER A 173 -25.18 -11.41 -15.92
CA SER A 173 -23.93 -11.15 -15.20
C SER A 173 -24.04 -11.41 -13.70
N PRO A 174 -23.07 -12.12 -13.10
CA PRO A 174 -23.07 -12.40 -11.67
C PRO A 174 -22.97 -11.11 -10.86
N ALA A 175 -23.55 -11.12 -9.66
CA ALA A 175 -23.45 -10.02 -8.72
C ALA A 175 -21.98 -9.67 -8.42
N ALA A 176 -21.73 -8.40 -8.10
CA ALA A 176 -20.39 -7.96 -7.69
C ALA A 176 -19.90 -8.79 -6.49
N PRO A 177 -18.61 -9.15 -6.42
CA PRO A 177 -18.08 -9.88 -5.27
C PRO A 177 -18.30 -9.10 -3.97
N LEU A 178 -18.60 -9.79 -2.86
CA LEU A 178 -18.79 -9.11 -1.57
C LEU A 178 -17.55 -8.29 -1.14
N TRP A 179 -16.35 -8.78 -1.47
CA TRP A 179 -15.11 -8.09 -1.16
C TRP A 179 -14.94 -6.78 -1.94
N SER A 180 -15.69 -6.53 -3.03
CA SER A 180 -15.62 -5.28 -3.80
C SER A 180 -16.53 -4.17 -3.28
N ALA A 181 -17.39 -4.45 -2.29
CA ALA A 181 -18.31 -3.46 -1.74
C ALA A 181 -17.57 -2.22 -1.19
N GLY A 182 -18.00 -1.01 -1.54
CA GLY A 182 -17.34 0.20 -1.08
C GLY A 182 -15.93 0.41 -1.63
N LEU A 183 -15.60 -0.13 -2.81
CA LEU A 183 -14.38 0.22 -3.56
C LEU A 183 -14.73 0.81 -4.91
N ARG A 184 -13.93 1.78 -5.32
CA ARG A 184 -14.00 2.38 -6.65
C ARG A 184 -12.68 2.29 -7.36
N LEU A 185 -12.76 2.07 -8.66
CA LEU A 185 -11.64 2.08 -9.59
C LEU A 185 -12.04 2.97 -10.76
N ASP A 186 -11.68 4.24 -10.67
CA ASP A 186 -12.16 5.29 -11.57
C ASP A 186 -11.01 5.90 -12.37
N PRO A 187 -11.19 6.18 -13.68
CA PRO A 187 -10.19 6.88 -14.48
C PRO A 187 -10.10 8.35 -14.08
N ALA A 188 -8.89 8.88 -13.93
CA ALA A 188 -8.63 10.20 -13.36
C ALA A 188 -9.21 11.38 -14.14
N LEU A 189 -9.33 11.26 -15.47
CA LEU A 189 -9.88 12.29 -16.36
C LEU A 189 -11.18 11.84 -17.04
N GLY A 190 -11.87 10.84 -16.48
CA GLY A 190 -13.01 10.19 -17.13
C GLY A 190 -12.57 9.30 -18.30
N GLY A 191 -13.51 8.52 -18.85
CA GLY A 191 -13.22 7.61 -19.97
C GLY A 191 -14.03 6.32 -19.94
N ALA A 192 -13.71 5.40 -20.85
CA ALA A 192 -14.27 4.06 -20.88
C ALA A 192 -13.90 3.23 -19.63
N GLY A 193 -14.51 2.06 -19.46
CA GLY A 193 -14.19 1.14 -18.36
C GLY A 193 -12.74 0.65 -18.37
N ALA A 194 -12.32 0.02 -17.27
CA ALA A 194 -10.96 -0.50 -17.10
C ALA A 194 -10.50 -1.38 -18.29
N PRO A 195 -9.28 -1.17 -18.82
CA PRO A 195 -8.80 -1.91 -19.97
C PRO A 195 -8.61 -3.39 -19.61
N PHE A 196 -8.69 -4.25 -20.62
CA PHE A 196 -8.46 -5.68 -20.45
C PHE A 196 -7.05 -5.99 -19.89
N SER A 197 -6.05 -5.17 -20.20
CA SER A 197 -4.71 -5.30 -19.62
C SER A 197 -4.70 -5.20 -18.09
N LEU A 198 -5.54 -4.33 -17.52
CA LEU A 198 -5.64 -4.13 -16.09
C LEU A 198 -6.35 -5.30 -15.41
N SER A 199 -7.39 -5.88 -16.02
CA SER A 199 -8.04 -7.09 -15.48
C SER A 199 -7.13 -8.32 -15.55
N MET A 200 -6.17 -8.34 -16.47
CA MET A 200 -5.10 -9.34 -16.56
C MET A 200 -3.91 -9.04 -15.62
N GLY A 201 -3.90 -7.93 -14.89
CA GLY A 201 -2.79 -7.63 -13.96
C GLY A 201 -1.50 -7.19 -14.60
N CYS A 202 -1.60 -6.56 -15.78
CA CYS A 202 -0.55 -5.70 -16.32
C CYS A 202 -0.84 -4.24 -15.95
N CYS A 203 -0.19 -3.74 -14.91
CA CYS A 203 -0.40 -2.39 -14.39
C CYS A 203 0.80 -1.85 -13.62
N VAL A 204 0.89 -0.53 -13.44
CA VAL A 204 1.83 0.09 -12.50
C VAL A 204 1.06 0.55 -11.29
N VAL A 205 1.38 0.03 -10.10
CA VAL A 205 0.78 0.50 -8.86
C VAL A 205 1.65 1.59 -8.24
N VAL A 206 1.05 2.76 -8.03
CA VAL A 206 1.59 3.90 -7.30
C VAL A 206 0.90 3.95 -5.94
N ASP A 207 1.59 3.49 -4.89
CA ASP A 207 1.12 3.58 -3.51
C ASP A 207 1.74 4.80 -2.83
N ALA A 208 0.95 5.88 -2.76
CA ALA A 208 1.33 7.14 -2.11
C ALA A 208 0.90 7.13 -0.64
N GLY A 209 1.79 6.67 0.23
CA GLY A 209 1.53 6.43 1.64
C GLY A 209 2.11 7.49 2.58
N PHE A 210 2.01 7.21 3.88
CA PHE A 210 2.53 8.10 4.93
C PHE A 210 4.06 8.21 4.92
N SER A 211 4.77 7.10 4.76
CA SER A 211 6.23 7.06 4.86
C SER A 211 6.98 7.35 3.56
N GLY A 212 6.26 7.43 2.44
CA GLY A 212 6.84 7.59 1.11
C GLY A 212 5.90 7.12 0.01
N VAL A 213 6.35 7.23 -1.25
CA VAL A 213 5.66 6.69 -2.41
C VAL A 213 6.40 5.46 -2.93
N THR A 214 5.67 4.38 -3.20
CA THR A 214 6.20 3.18 -3.87
C THR A 214 5.58 3.06 -5.25
N VAL A 215 6.41 2.85 -6.27
CA VAL A 215 5.96 2.60 -7.64
C VAL A 215 6.42 1.21 -8.05
N ALA A 216 5.48 0.33 -8.39
CA ALA A 216 5.74 -1.07 -8.69
C ALA A 216 5.01 -1.51 -9.97
N PRO A 217 5.74 -1.90 -11.02
CA PRO A 217 5.14 -2.47 -12.23
C PRO A 217 4.87 -3.95 -12.03
N TYR A 218 3.64 -4.35 -12.32
CA TYR A 218 3.15 -5.73 -12.29
C TYR A 218 2.75 -6.17 -13.69
N VAL A 219 3.07 -7.42 -14.01
CA VAL A 219 2.71 -8.05 -15.29
C VAL A 219 2.11 -9.42 -15.02
N TYR A 220 1.21 -9.86 -15.91
CA TYR A 220 0.63 -11.19 -15.86
C TYR A 220 1.73 -12.26 -15.91
N ALA A 221 1.73 -13.21 -14.97
CA ALA A 221 2.58 -14.38 -15.06
C ALA A 221 1.97 -15.34 -16.09
N LEU A 222 2.49 -15.37 -17.32
CA LEU A 222 2.23 -16.49 -18.22
C LEU A 222 2.74 -17.74 -17.50
N GLY A 223 1.83 -18.64 -17.12
CA GLY A 223 2.20 -19.94 -16.57
C GLY A 223 3.26 -20.56 -17.46
N SER A 224 4.34 -21.07 -16.87
CA SER A 224 5.53 -21.54 -17.58
C SER A 224 5.34 -22.82 -18.39
N GLU A 225 4.19 -23.02 -19.03
CA GLU A 225 3.94 -24.16 -19.92
C GLU A 225 3.78 -23.78 -21.40
N ALA A 226 3.85 -22.49 -21.78
CA ALA A 226 3.59 -22.07 -23.16
C ALA A 226 4.72 -21.31 -23.88
N ILE A 227 5.86 -21.04 -23.24
CA ILE A 227 7.02 -20.44 -23.92
C ILE A 227 8.20 -21.38 -23.76
N GLY A 228 8.22 -22.40 -24.61
CA GLY A 228 9.45 -23.14 -24.89
C GLY A 228 10.55 -22.16 -25.29
N THR A 229 11.74 -22.40 -24.74
CA THR A 229 13.01 -21.76 -25.10
C THR A 229 13.07 -21.31 -26.57
N PRO A 230 13.42 -20.05 -26.88
CA PRO A 230 13.70 -19.68 -28.25
C PRO A 230 15.01 -20.33 -28.66
N ALA A 231 14.94 -21.41 -29.43
CA ALA A 231 16.01 -21.75 -30.34
C ALA A 231 16.19 -20.55 -31.29
N ALA A 232 17.45 -20.19 -31.50
CA ALA A 232 17.88 -19.04 -32.28
C ALA A 232 17.25 -18.97 -33.68
N HIS A 233 17.12 -17.73 -34.18
CA HIS A 233 16.75 -17.33 -35.54
C HIS A 233 15.27 -17.50 -35.93
N ASP A 234 14.46 -16.45 -35.74
CA ASP A 234 14.10 -15.54 -36.83
C ASP A 234 13.23 -14.38 -36.31
N ALA A 235 13.45 -13.18 -36.83
CA ALA A 235 12.71 -11.98 -36.46
C ALA A 235 11.31 -12.00 -37.11
N THR A 236 10.30 -12.45 -36.37
CA THR A 236 8.91 -12.11 -36.65
C THR A 236 8.21 -11.77 -35.34
N PRO A 237 7.47 -10.64 -35.24
CA PRO A 237 6.66 -10.37 -34.06
C PRO A 237 5.65 -11.52 -33.88
N PRO A 238 5.38 -11.98 -32.65
CA PRO A 238 4.37 -13.01 -32.45
C PRO A 238 3.04 -12.47 -33.00
N ALA A 239 2.50 -13.20 -33.98
CA ALA A 239 1.18 -12.95 -34.52
C ALA A 239 0.18 -12.89 -33.37
N ALA A 240 -0.77 -11.96 -33.45
CA ALA A 240 -1.83 -11.73 -32.49
C ALA A 240 -2.29 -13.05 -31.84
N LEU A 241 -2.13 -13.14 -30.51
CA LEU A 241 -2.57 -14.30 -29.74
C LEU A 241 -4.06 -14.55 -30.05
N PRO A 242 -4.45 -15.79 -30.41
CA PRO A 242 -5.84 -16.09 -30.71
C PRO A 242 -6.69 -15.86 -29.44
N ALA A 243 -7.75 -15.06 -29.58
CA ALA A 243 -8.64 -14.59 -28.51
C ALA A 243 -9.28 -15.73 -27.67
N GLU A 244 -9.20 -16.96 -28.16
CA GLU A 244 -9.80 -18.17 -27.62
C GLU A 244 -8.95 -18.88 -26.54
N HIS A 245 -7.69 -18.46 -26.30
CA HIS A 245 -6.92 -18.84 -25.10
C HIS A 245 -6.92 -17.78 -23.99
N CYS A 246 -7.51 -16.59 -24.23
CA CYS A 246 -7.70 -15.53 -23.23
C CYS A 246 -9.01 -15.69 -22.43
N ILE A 247 -9.83 -16.68 -22.77
CA ILE A 247 -10.97 -17.09 -21.96
C ILE A 247 -10.43 -18.11 -20.96
N GLY A 248 -9.92 -17.62 -19.83
CA GLY A 248 -9.71 -18.48 -18.67
C GLY A 248 -10.98 -19.29 -18.45
N SER A 249 -10.82 -20.61 -18.30
CA SER A 249 -11.87 -21.47 -17.76
C SER A 249 -12.53 -20.74 -16.60
N ALA A 250 -13.86 -20.71 -16.58
CA ALA A 250 -14.69 -19.94 -15.66
C ALA A 250 -14.26 -20.13 -14.20
N GLY A 251 -13.24 -19.39 -13.76
CA GLY A 251 -12.85 -19.28 -12.39
C GLY A 251 -13.86 -18.39 -11.69
N GLY A 252 -14.12 -18.69 -10.42
CA GLY A 252 -15.09 -17.96 -9.63
C GLY A 252 -14.78 -16.45 -9.54
N PRO A 253 -15.67 -15.65 -8.91
CA PRO A 253 -15.52 -14.19 -8.79
C PRO A 253 -14.18 -13.72 -8.19
N ASP A 254 -13.44 -14.62 -7.52
CA ASP A 254 -12.16 -14.38 -6.86
C ASP A 254 -10.93 -14.73 -7.74
N SER A 255 -11.09 -15.20 -8.99
CA SER A 255 -10.00 -15.65 -9.87
C SER A 255 -9.51 -14.56 -10.83
N ALA A 256 -8.90 -13.48 -10.32
CA ALA A 256 -7.97 -12.72 -11.14
C ALA A 256 -6.66 -13.53 -11.33
N PRO A 257 -5.89 -13.31 -12.39
CA PRO A 257 -4.64 -14.02 -12.58
C PRO A 257 -3.53 -13.59 -11.61
N ALA A 258 -2.50 -14.43 -11.47
CA ALA A 258 -1.32 -14.10 -10.69
C ALA A 258 -0.47 -13.07 -11.44
N SER A 259 -0.21 -11.93 -10.80
CA SER A 259 0.65 -10.86 -11.33
C SER A 259 1.98 -10.85 -10.60
N THR A 260 3.08 -10.72 -11.35
CA THR A 260 4.45 -10.69 -10.84
C THR A 260 5.03 -9.30 -10.96
N CYS A 261 5.77 -8.85 -9.93
CA CYS A 261 6.44 -7.55 -9.96
C CYS A 261 7.68 -7.62 -10.85
N VAL A 262 7.85 -6.66 -11.76
CA VAL A 262 9.11 -6.51 -12.49
C VAL A 262 10.11 -5.77 -11.59
N ALA A 263 11.00 -6.53 -10.95
CA ALA A 263 11.87 -6.02 -9.88
C ALA A 263 12.77 -4.86 -10.33
N SER A 264 13.27 -4.87 -11.56
CA SER A 264 14.08 -3.77 -12.13
C SER A 264 13.32 -2.45 -12.25
N GLY A 265 11.99 -2.50 -12.31
CA GLY A 265 11.11 -1.33 -12.39
C GLY A 265 10.59 -0.84 -11.05
N LEU A 266 10.92 -1.48 -9.94
CA LEU A 266 10.48 -1.05 -8.61
C LEU A 266 11.19 0.25 -8.19
N ARG A 267 10.43 1.24 -7.72
CA ARG A 267 10.95 2.53 -7.22
C ARG A 267 10.33 2.86 -5.86
N ARG A 268 11.08 3.58 -5.03
CA ARG A 268 10.62 4.08 -3.74
C ARG A 268 11.16 5.49 -3.50
N GLY A 269 10.25 6.46 -3.36
CA GLY A 269 10.56 7.84 -3.04
C GLY A 269 10.28 8.16 -1.55
N PRO A 270 11.04 9.07 -0.93
CA PRO A 270 10.87 9.45 0.48
C PRO A 270 9.71 10.44 0.73
N VAL A 271 9.16 11.05 -0.32
CA VAL A 271 8.05 12.01 -0.19
C VAL A 271 6.76 11.26 0.14
N GLY A 272 6.18 11.55 1.29
CA GLY A 272 4.91 10.98 1.73
C GLY A 272 4.27 11.83 2.80
N GLY A 273 3.17 11.35 3.38
CA GLY A 273 2.37 12.09 4.35
C GLY A 273 3.16 12.64 5.56
N ARG A 274 4.23 11.95 5.99
CA ARG A 274 5.11 12.44 7.08
C ARG A 274 5.82 13.75 6.70
N LEU A 275 6.42 13.80 5.51
CA LEU A 275 7.08 15.01 5.03
C LEU A 275 6.07 16.14 4.83
N LEU A 276 4.92 15.83 4.21
CA LEU A 276 3.85 16.80 3.97
C LEU A 276 3.28 17.37 5.28
N GLY A 277 3.08 16.53 6.29
CA GLY A 277 2.69 16.96 7.63
C GLY A 277 3.75 17.84 8.30
N GLY A 278 5.03 17.50 8.15
CA GLY A 278 6.14 18.32 8.66
C GLY A 278 6.20 19.70 8.02
N LEU A 279 6.10 19.79 6.68
CA LEU A 279 6.04 21.06 5.96
C LEU A 279 4.84 21.91 6.41
N THR A 280 3.67 21.28 6.55
CA THR A 280 2.45 21.94 7.03
C THR A 280 2.64 22.50 8.44
N ARG A 281 3.21 21.69 9.34
CA ARG A 281 3.53 22.11 10.70
C ARG A 281 4.44 23.33 10.70
N ASP A 282 5.56 23.25 9.99
CA ASP A 282 6.57 24.30 10.00
C ASP A 282 6.02 25.62 9.40
N TRP A 283 5.21 25.57 8.34
CA TRP A 283 4.57 26.76 7.78
C TRP A 283 3.52 27.38 8.69
N ILE A 284 2.63 26.56 9.27
CA ILE A 284 1.59 27.08 10.16
C ILE A 284 2.20 27.66 11.43
N SER A 285 3.17 26.96 12.04
CA SER A 285 3.93 27.44 13.21
C SER A 285 4.63 28.77 12.94
N PHE A 286 5.18 28.96 11.73
CA PHE A 286 5.85 30.21 11.39
C PHE A 286 4.88 31.39 11.17
N ARG A 287 3.66 31.13 10.67
CA ARG A 287 2.75 32.19 10.22
C ARG A 287 1.61 32.52 11.16
N SER A 288 1.13 31.57 11.95
CA SER A 288 -0.15 31.71 12.63
C SER A 288 -0.11 31.19 14.05
N VAL A 289 -0.12 29.86 14.21
CA VAL A 289 -0.28 29.19 15.51
C VAL A 289 0.82 28.16 15.65
N ASP A 290 1.48 28.13 16.81
CA ASP A 290 2.50 27.14 17.09
C ASP A 290 1.90 25.73 17.15
N LEU A 291 2.15 24.94 16.11
CA LEU A 291 1.79 23.53 15.99
C LEU A 291 2.98 22.60 16.23
N SER A 292 4.09 23.09 16.80
CA SER A 292 5.33 22.30 16.94
C SER A 292 5.12 20.99 17.71
N ASP A 293 4.24 21.03 18.71
CA ASP A 293 3.85 19.89 19.55
C ASP A 293 2.66 19.09 19.01
N ASP A 294 1.89 19.60 18.04
CA ASP A 294 0.68 18.96 17.51
C ASP A 294 0.87 18.41 16.09
N VAL A 295 1.65 17.33 16.03
CA VAL A 295 1.95 16.60 14.80
C VAL A 295 0.68 15.93 14.22
N THR A 296 -0.31 15.62 15.05
CA THR A 296 -1.56 14.97 14.61
C THR A 296 -2.40 15.97 13.82
N LEU A 297 -2.59 17.17 14.36
CA LEU A 297 -3.33 18.24 13.69
C LEU A 297 -2.63 18.67 12.41
N ALA A 298 -1.31 18.89 12.43
CA ALA A 298 -0.56 19.28 11.24
C ALA A 298 -0.70 18.25 10.11
N ARG A 299 -0.70 16.96 10.44
CA ARG A 299 -0.96 15.88 9.47
C ARG A 299 -2.39 15.92 8.94
N ALA A 300 -3.39 16.04 9.83
CA ALA A 300 -4.79 16.10 9.42
C ALA A 300 -5.05 17.29 8.48
N VAL A 301 -4.41 18.44 8.74
CA VAL A 301 -4.44 19.60 7.85
C VAL A 301 -3.78 19.28 6.51
N ALA A 302 -2.61 18.64 6.49
CA ALA A 302 -1.94 18.27 5.24
C ALA A 302 -2.79 17.35 4.37
N GLU A 303 -3.46 16.37 4.97
CA GLU A 303 -4.32 15.39 4.28
C GLU A 303 -5.61 16.03 3.74
N ARG A 304 -6.15 17.07 4.40
CA ARG A 304 -7.44 17.69 4.04
C ARG A 304 -7.31 18.96 3.20
N ALA A 305 -6.23 19.73 3.38
CA ALA A 305 -6.07 21.06 2.78
C ALA A 305 -5.20 21.07 1.53
N GLY A 306 -4.32 20.06 1.36
CA GLY A 306 -3.46 19.92 0.20
C GLY A 306 -4.26 19.78 -1.10
N ILE A 307 -3.79 20.42 -2.15
CA ILE A 307 -4.42 20.39 -3.48
C ILE A 307 -3.35 20.33 -4.56
N VAL A 308 -3.67 19.65 -5.66
CA VAL A 308 -2.81 19.60 -6.84
C VAL A 308 -3.54 20.26 -8.01
N PRO A 309 -3.14 21.47 -8.43
CA PRO A 309 -3.78 22.12 -9.56
C PRO A 309 -3.49 21.36 -10.85
N LEU A 310 -4.49 21.31 -11.74
CA LEU A 310 -4.33 20.65 -13.04
C LEU A 310 -3.26 21.34 -13.88
N HIS A 311 -3.02 22.64 -13.71
CA HIS A 311 -2.01 23.42 -14.45
C HIS A 311 -1.01 24.06 -13.49
N ASP A 312 0.23 24.21 -13.94
CA ASP A 312 1.35 24.83 -13.22
C ASP A 312 1.05 26.31 -12.84
N SER A 313 -0.02 26.87 -13.41
CA SER A 313 -0.47 28.25 -13.26
C SER A 313 -2.01 28.37 -13.18
N ALA A 314 -2.68 27.54 -12.36
CA ALA A 314 -4.06 27.86 -11.99
C ALA A 314 -4.07 29.17 -11.16
N PRO A 315 -4.86 30.19 -11.51
CA PRO A 315 -4.93 31.43 -10.75
C PRO A 315 -5.43 31.16 -9.33
N ARG A 316 -4.87 31.88 -8.36
CA ARG A 316 -5.13 31.87 -6.89
C ARG A 316 -6.61 32.06 -6.47
N ARG A 317 -7.55 32.12 -7.41
CA ARG A 317 -8.98 32.35 -7.22
C ARG A 317 -9.77 31.26 -7.94
N ALA A 318 -10.06 30.14 -7.25
CA ALA A 318 -11.25 29.30 -7.49
C ALA A 318 -11.17 28.01 -6.66
N LEU A 319 -11.03 28.12 -5.35
CA LEU A 319 -11.36 27.03 -4.44
C LEU A 319 -11.95 27.67 -3.18
N GLU A 320 -13.26 27.94 -3.21
CA GLU A 320 -13.97 28.25 -1.98
C GLU A 320 -13.85 27.05 -1.04
N PRO A 321 -13.44 27.24 0.23
CA PRO A 321 -13.53 26.17 1.20
C PRO A 321 -15.00 25.74 1.37
N PRO A 322 -15.29 24.45 1.59
CA PRO A 322 -16.65 24.04 1.94
C PRO A 322 -17.10 24.80 3.20
N PRO A 323 -18.37 25.22 3.30
CA PRO A 323 -18.86 25.91 4.48
C PRO A 323 -18.73 24.97 5.70
N LEU A 324 -17.96 25.41 6.69
CA LEU A 324 -17.89 24.71 7.98
C LEU A 324 -19.22 24.95 8.71
N GLY A 325 -19.95 23.87 8.97
CA GLY A 325 -21.12 23.89 9.84
C GLY A 325 -20.69 24.30 11.24
N GLY A 326 -21.36 25.32 11.79
CA GLY A 326 -20.92 26.01 12.99
C GLY A 326 -20.87 25.14 14.25
N PHE A 327 -19.76 25.26 14.98
CA PHE A 327 -19.66 24.93 16.39
C PHE A 327 -18.96 26.07 17.12
N GLU A 328 -19.55 26.55 18.21
CA GLU A 328 -18.96 27.59 19.06
C GLU A 328 -18.07 26.94 20.12
N ALA A 329 -16.76 27.06 19.96
CA ALA A 329 -15.79 27.11 21.05
C ALA A 329 -14.47 27.71 20.52
N GLN A 330 -14.20 29.00 20.81
CA GLN A 330 -12.91 29.69 20.61
C GLN A 330 -12.01 29.13 19.47
N GLU A 331 -12.53 29.03 18.25
CA GLU A 331 -11.78 28.48 17.13
C GLU A 331 -10.86 29.57 16.56
N ALA A 332 -9.54 29.38 16.69
CA ALA A 332 -8.59 30.15 15.90
C ALA A 332 -8.70 29.71 14.44
N VAL A 333 -9.28 30.54 13.58
CA VAL A 333 -9.35 30.27 12.14
C VAL A 333 -7.97 30.52 11.52
N VAL A 334 -7.37 29.48 10.96
CA VAL A 334 -6.09 29.56 10.22
C VAL A 334 -6.38 29.58 8.73
N GLU A 335 -6.06 30.67 8.05
CA GLU A 335 -6.16 30.76 6.60
C GLU A 335 -4.95 30.11 5.92
N LEU A 336 -5.21 29.07 5.12
CA LEU A 336 -4.19 28.39 4.32
C LEU A 336 -4.22 28.93 2.88
N GLY A 337 -3.07 29.44 2.41
CA GLY A 337 -2.93 30.05 1.11
C GLY A 337 -2.07 29.20 0.17
N PRO A 338 -0.89 29.70 -0.28
CA PRO A 338 -0.01 28.96 -1.20
C PRO A 338 0.46 27.61 -0.68
N GLU A 339 0.51 27.41 0.64
CA GLU A 339 0.97 26.20 1.32
C GLU A 339 0.25 24.96 0.81
N ARG A 340 -1.04 25.12 0.51
CA ARG A 340 -1.91 24.05 -0.02
C ARG A 340 -1.42 23.49 -1.36
N LEU A 341 -0.81 24.34 -2.19
CA LEU A 341 -0.25 23.98 -3.50
C LEU A 341 1.12 23.30 -3.36
N VAL A 342 1.94 23.79 -2.43
CA VAL A 342 3.30 23.27 -2.22
C VAL A 342 3.28 21.82 -1.74
N LEU A 343 2.26 21.40 -0.98
CA LEU A 343 2.08 20.00 -0.60
C LEU A 343 1.91 19.09 -1.83
N GLY A 344 1.12 19.52 -2.81
CA GLY A 344 0.93 18.82 -4.06
C GLY A 344 2.19 18.82 -4.94
N GLU A 345 2.82 19.98 -5.10
CA GLU A 345 4.05 20.10 -5.87
C GLU A 345 5.21 19.32 -5.24
N SER A 346 5.24 19.14 -3.92
CA SER A 346 6.25 18.30 -3.24
C SER A 346 6.23 16.85 -3.71
N LEU A 347 5.10 16.34 -4.23
CA LEU A 347 4.98 14.99 -4.79
C LEU A 347 5.45 14.92 -6.25
N LEU A 348 5.33 16.00 -7.00
CA LEU A 348 5.62 16.05 -8.45
C LEU A 348 7.02 16.61 -8.74
N ARG A 349 7.48 17.56 -7.93
CA ARG A 349 8.77 18.26 -7.99
C ARG A 349 9.33 18.45 -6.57
N PRO A 350 9.86 17.39 -5.94
CA PRO A 350 10.31 17.44 -4.54
C PRO A 350 11.38 18.49 -4.25
N GLY A 351 12.37 18.63 -5.14
CA GLY A 351 13.47 19.61 -5.00
C GLY A 351 12.98 21.06 -4.98
N ASP A 352 12.10 21.42 -5.92
CA ASP A 352 11.61 22.79 -6.06
C ASP A 352 10.69 23.20 -4.90
N ALA A 353 9.84 22.27 -4.44
CA ALA A 353 8.82 22.54 -3.44
C ALA A 353 9.37 22.52 -2.00
N ALA A 354 10.48 21.80 -1.76
CA ALA A 354 11.10 21.67 -0.45
C ALA A 354 12.64 21.79 -0.52
N PRO A 355 13.20 22.96 -0.92
CA PRO A 355 14.64 23.11 -1.17
C PRO A 355 15.53 22.89 0.06
N ALA A 356 14.99 23.07 1.27
CA ALA A 356 15.71 22.78 2.52
C ALA A 356 15.67 21.31 2.96
N SER A 357 14.98 20.44 2.21
CA SER A 357 14.76 19.03 2.59
C SER A 357 15.83 18.06 2.04
N GLY A 358 16.77 18.55 1.24
CA GLY A 358 17.81 17.72 0.61
C GLY A 358 17.27 16.78 -0.47
N LEU A 359 16.15 17.16 -1.12
CA LEU A 359 15.45 16.37 -2.13
C LEU A 359 15.69 16.84 -3.57
N ASP A 360 16.74 17.64 -3.81
CA ASP A 360 17.03 18.24 -5.12
C ASP A 360 17.21 17.21 -6.24
N SER A 361 17.70 16.02 -5.91
CA SER A 361 17.88 14.89 -6.83
C SER A 361 16.74 13.86 -6.78
N CYS A 362 15.72 14.09 -5.94
CA CYS A 362 14.61 13.16 -5.79
C CYS A 362 13.62 13.32 -6.96
N PRO A 363 13.38 12.28 -7.76
CA PRO A 363 12.37 12.34 -8.81
C PRO A 363 10.97 12.48 -8.20
N GLY A 364 10.09 13.20 -8.89
CA GLY A 364 8.66 13.19 -8.59
C GLY A 364 7.99 11.86 -8.94
N ILE A 365 6.71 11.74 -8.57
CA ILE A 365 5.91 10.54 -8.86
C ILE A 365 5.84 10.27 -10.37
N ALA A 366 5.62 11.29 -11.20
CA ALA A 366 5.50 11.11 -12.66
C ALA A 366 6.78 10.54 -13.29
N ALA A 367 7.93 11.13 -12.95
CA ALA A 367 9.24 10.62 -13.39
C ALA A 367 9.49 9.19 -12.90
N SER A 368 9.18 8.92 -11.63
CA SER A 368 9.33 7.58 -11.04
C SER A 368 8.49 6.51 -11.75
N VAL A 369 7.27 6.86 -12.21
CA VAL A 369 6.41 5.98 -13.01
C VAL A 369 6.97 5.78 -14.41
N ALA A 370 7.41 6.84 -15.09
CA ALA A 370 8.03 6.72 -16.41
C ALA A 370 9.29 5.84 -16.37
N ASP A 371 10.17 6.04 -15.39
CA ASP A 371 11.38 5.24 -15.20
C ASP A 371 11.07 3.78 -14.85
N SER A 372 9.98 3.55 -14.09
CA SER A 372 9.49 2.23 -13.75
C SER A 372 9.02 1.46 -14.99
N ILE A 373 8.25 2.13 -15.87
CA ILE A 373 7.77 1.55 -17.12
C ILE A 373 8.93 1.32 -18.09
N ALA A 374 9.88 2.26 -18.19
CA ALA A 374 11.06 2.11 -19.04
C ALA A 374 11.89 0.89 -18.64
N ALA A 375 12.18 0.71 -17.35
CA ALA A 375 12.93 -0.45 -16.86
C ALA A 375 12.17 -1.78 -17.01
N ALA A 376 10.84 -1.77 -17.00
CA ALA A 376 10.05 -2.95 -17.34
C ALA A 376 10.09 -3.24 -18.85
N ALA A 377 10.09 -2.20 -19.69
CA ALA A 377 10.18 -2.32 -21.14
C ALA A 377 11.55 -2.83 -21.62
N GLU A 378 12.62 -2.54 -20.88
CA GLU A 378 13.94 -3.15 -21.13
C GLU A 378 13.90 -4.68 -21.00
N ALA A 379 13.13 -5.21 -20.04
CA ALA A 379 12.97 -6.66 -19.87
C ALA A 379 12.07 -7.26 -20.96
N ALA A 380 10.96 -6.58 -21.31
CA ALA A 380 10.11 -6.97 -22.42
C ALA A 380 9.37 -5.75 -23.02
N PRO A 381 9.71 -5.30 -24.23
CA PRO A 381 9.13 -4.09 -24.83
C PRO A 381 7.60 -4.10 -24.97
N ALA A 382 7.01 -5.30 -25.12
CA ALA A 382 5.57 -5.49 -25.25
C ALA A 382 4.76 -5.05 -24.01
N TRP A 383 5.39 -4.94 -22.83
CA TRP A 383 4.70 -4.52 -21.61
C TRP A 383 4.45 -3.01 -21.55
N SER A 384 5.31 -2.20 -22.18
CA SER A 384 5.22 -0.73 -22.14
C SER A 384 3.82 -0.18 -22.45
N PRO A 385 3.19 -0.50 -23.60
CA PRO A 385 1.85 0.03 -23.91
C PRO A 385 0.76 -0.43 -22.93
N LEU A 386 0.91 -1.61 -22.32
CA LEU A 386 -0.05 -2.14 -21.33
C LEU A 386 0.08 -1.40 -20.00
N LEU A 387 1.32 -1.13 -19.56
CA LEU A 387 1.63 -0.45 -18.31
C LEU A 387 1.20 1.03 -18.34
N TRP A 388 1.38 1.73 -19.47
CA TRP A 388 0.92 3.12 -19.63
C TRP A 388 -0.60 3.28 -19.51
N GLN A 389 -1.38 2.29 -19.97
CA GLN A 389 -2.85 2.29 -19.90
C GLN A 389 -3.39 1.92 -18.51
N GLY A 390 -2.54 1.36 -17.65
CA GLY A 390 -2.92 0.78 -16.36
C GLY A 390 -2.10 1.34 -15.21
N VAL A 391 -2.02 2.65 -15.02
CA VAL A 391 -1.37 3.24 -13.85
C VAL A 391 -2.38 3.34 -12.71
N VAL A 392 -2.29 2.50 -11.68
CA VAL A 392 -3.20 2.48 -10.53
C VAL A 392 -2.63 3.31 -9.39
N LEU A 393 -3.32 4.38 -9.00
CA LEU A 393 -2.97 5.25 -7.89
C LEU A 393 -3.79 4.88 -6.64
N THR A 394 -3.09 4.59 -5.54
CA THR A 394 -3.67 4.23 -4.23
C THR A 394 -2.85 4.84 -3.09
N GLY A 395 -3.34 4.73 -1.86
CA GLY A 395 -2.68 5.26 -0.67
C GLY A 395 -3.42 6.45 -0.04
N GLY A 396 -3.03 6.83 1.17
CA GLY A 396 -3.66 7.97 1.87
C GLY A 396 -3.40 9.30 1.16
N VAL A 397 -2.16 9.52 0.70
CA VAL A 397 -1.76 10.75 -0.01
C VAL A 397 -2.34 10.79 -1.42
N ALA A 398 -2.61 9.63 -2.03
CA ALA A 398 -3.25 9.54 -3.34
C ALA A 398 -4.64 10.20 -3.41
N ARG A 399 -5.31 10.37 -2.25
CA ARG A 399 -6.63 11.01 -2.15
C ARG A 399 -6.56 12.55 -2.23
N MET A 400 -5.37 13.13 -2.33
CA MET A 400 -5.21 14.58 -2.48
C MET A 400 -5.95 15.08 -3.73
N PRO A 401 -6.87 16.06 -3.61
CA PRO A 401 -7.64 16.57 -4.72
C PRO A 401 -6.77 17.01 -5.90
N GLY A 402 -7.09 16.51 -7.09
CA GLY A 402 -6.40 16.85 -8.35
C GLY A 402 -5.13 16.06 -8.64
N LEU A 403 -4.58 15.29 -7.68
CA LEU A 403 -3.32 14.55 -7.87
C LEU A 403 -3.41 13.55 -9.02
N ALA A 404 -4.48 12.76 -9.09
CA ALA A 404 -4.64 11.75 -10.14
C ALA A 404 -4.71 12.39 -11.55
N ALA A 405 -5.52 13.45 -11.69
CA ALA A 405 -5.70 14.19 -12.94
C ALA A 405 -4.39 14.84 -13.40
N ARG A 406 -3.67 15.46 -12.47
CA ARG A 406 -2.37 16.07 -12.72
C ARG A 406 -1.31 15.03 -13.08
N LEU A 407 -1.25 13.91 -12.37
CA LEU A 407 -0.33 12.81 -12.65
C LEU A 407 -0.56 12.26 -14.06
N GLN A 408 -1.82 12.02 -14.45
CA GLN A 408 -2.14 11.55 -15.81
C GLN A 408 -1.63 12.51 -16.88
N ARG A 409 -1.78 13.82 -16.66
CA ARG A 409 -1.29 14.85 -17.59
C ARG A 409 0.24 14.83 -17.71
N GLU A 410 0.98 14.73 -16.60
CA GLU A 410 2.44 14.68 -16.65
C GLU A 410 2.96 13.39 -17.29
N LEU A 411 2.30 12.25 -17.02
CA LEU A 411 2.61 10.98 -17.67
C LEU A 411 2.32 11.01 -19.17
N ARG A 412 1.26 11.71 -19.60
CA ARG A 412 0.97 11.92 -21.02
C ARG A 412 2.11 12.65 -21.73
N SER A 413 2.76 13.61 -21.05
CA SER A 413 3.93 14.33 -21.59
C SER A 413 5.20 13.46 -21.64
N ALA A 414 5.32 12.46 -20.76
CA ALA A 414 6.47 11.55 -20.73
C ALA A 414 6.33 10.35 -21.70
N ALA A 415 5.10 9.97 -22.04
CA ALA A 415 4.81 8.84 -22.92
C ALA A 415 4.94 9.21 -24.41
N SER A 416 5.09 8.20 -25.27
CA SER A 416 5.07 8.40 -26.72
C SER A 416 3.70 8.86 -27.21
N GLU A 417 3.65 9.58 -28.34
CA GLU A 417 2.40 10.12 -28.91
C GLU A 417 1.32 9.05 -29.15
N LEU A 418 1.73 7.82 -29.44
CA LEU A 418 0.84 6.69 -29.73
C LEU A 418 0.41 5.90 -28.48
N ALA A 419 1.10 6.04 -27.35
CA ALA A 419 0.75 5.32 -26.14
C ALA A 419 -0.56 5.88 -25.56
N ALA A 420 -1.54 5.03 -25.26
CA ALA A 420 -2.66 5.46 -24.42
C ALA A 420 -2.20 5.51 -22.95
N VAL A 421 -2.45 6.63 -22.26
CA VAL A 421 -2.07 6.83 -20.86
C VAL A 421 -3.32 7.01 -20.01
N THR A 422 -3.47 6.21 -18.97
CA THR A 422 -4.61 6.33 -18.05
C THR A 422 -4.17 6.05 -16.62
N VAL A 423 -4.52 6.98 -15.73
CA VAL A 423 -4.37 6.82 -14.28
C VAL A 423 -5.73 6.42 -13.72
N TRP A 424 -5.73 5.37 -12.91
CA TRP A 424 -6.90 4.80 -12.24
C TRP A 424 -6.78 5.03 -10.75
N SER A 425 -7.71 5.78 -10.16
CA SER A 425 -7.79 5.97 -8.72
C SER A 425 -8.47 4.77 -8.09
N LEU A 426 -7.72 3.99 -7.31
CA LEU A 426 -8.25 2.92 -6.48
C LEU A 426 -8.50 3.47 -5.07
N THR A 427 -9.76 3.64 -4.72
CA THR A 427 -10.15 4.29 -3.44
C THR A 427 -11.30 3.54 -2.77
N PRO A 428 -11.33 3.48 -1.43
CA PRO A 428 -12.50 3.02 -0.70
C PRO A 428 -13.57 4.13 -0.59
N GLU A 429 -14.81 3.71 -0.38
CA GLU A 429 -15.91 4.59 0.02
C GLU A 429 -15.76 4.89 1.52
N GLY A 430 -15.34 6.12 1.84
CA GLY A 430 -15.12 6.57 3.22
C GLY A 430 -13.71 7.10 3.45
N ASP A 431 -13.38 7.31 4.72
CA ASP A 431 -12.13 7.96 5.12
C ASP A 431 -11.00 6.99 5.49
N ASP A 432 -11.32 5.74 5.85
CA ASP A 432 -10.28 4.74 6.11
C ASP A 432 -9.74 4.14 4.80
N ASN A 433 -8.45 4.30 4.56
CA ASN A 433 -7.78 3.71 3.40
C ASN A 433 -7.36 2.26 3.67
N ASP A 434 -8.28 1.32 3.48
CA ASP A 434 -8.09 -0.12 3.72
C ASP A 434 -7.72 -0.96 2.49
N VAL A 435 -7.42 -0.30 1.36
CA VAL A 435 -7.14 -0.94 0.06
C VAL A 435 -6.05 -2.01 0.14
N ALA A 436 -4.91 -1.69 0.76
CA ALA A 436 -3.80 -2.63 0.89
C ALA A 436 -4.23 -3.85 1.73
N TRP A 437 -4.87 -3.61 2.88
CA TRP A 437 -5.35 -4.68 3.76
C TRP A 437 -6.32 -5.62 3.03
N ARG A 438 -7.31 -5.08 2.31
CA ARG A 438 -8.31 -5.86 1.55
C ARG A 438 -7.68 -6.66 0.42
N GLY A 439 -6.71 -6.07 -0.28
CA GLY A 439 -5.91 -6.78 -1.26
C GLY A 439 -5.12 -7.94 -0.65
N GLY A 440 -4.57 -7.77 0.55
CA GLY A 440 -3.88 -8.81 1.32
C GLY A 440 -4.80 -9.95 1.74
N ALA A 441 -6.01 -9.63 2.21
CA ALA A 441 -7.05 -10.60 2.51
C ALA A 441 -7.48 -11.39 1.26
N LEU A 442 -7.65 -10.72 0.12
CA LEU A 442 -7.99 -11.37 -1.15
C LEU A 442 -6.85 -12.29 -1.64
N LEU A 443 -5.60 -11.88 -1.49
CA LEU A 443 -4.43 -12.73 -1.77
C LEU A 443 -4.44 -13.98 -0.89
N ALA A 444 -4.67 -13.82 0.41
CA ALA A 444 -4.74 -14.95 1.34
C ALA A 444 -5.84 -15.96 1.00
N ARG A 445 -6.98 -15.49 0.45
CA ARG A 445 -8.10 -16.33 0.01
C ARG A 445 -7.85 -17.05 -1.32
N SER A 446 -7.33 -16.33 -2.31
CA SER A 446 -7.26 -16.77 -3.70
C SER A 446 -6.19 -17.84 -3.97
N SER A 447 -5.20 -18.00 -3.09
CA SER A 447 -4.07 -18.90 -3.33
C SER A 447 -4.34 -20.39 -3.08
N GLY A 448 -5.58 -20.84 -2.84
CA GLY A 448 -5.83 -22.24 -2.44
C GLY A 448 -5.04 -22.70 -1.20
N GLY A 449 -4.56 -21.74 -0.38
CA GLY A 449 -3.66 -21.99 0.75
C GLY A 449 -2.16 -21.80 0.49
N LEU A 450 -1.71 -21.41 -0.71
CA LEU A 450 -0.30 -21.34 -1.14
C LEU A 450 0.25 -19.92 -1.33
N LEU A 451 -0.13 -18.93 -0.50
CA LEU A 451 0.80 -17.81 -0.35
C LEU A 451 2.10 -18.39 0.25
N PRO A 452 3.28 -18.09 -0.29
CA PRO A 452 4.53 -18.60 0.23
C PRO A 452 4.69 -18.07 1.66
N SER A 453 4.34 -18.91 2.63
CA SER A 453 4.44 -18.63 4.06
C SER A 453 5.50 -19.54 4.65
N ALA A 454 6.39 -18.99 5.45
CA ALA A 454 7.45 -19.75 6.09
C ALA A 454 7.25 -19.75 7.61
N SER A 455 7.53 -20.89 8.23
CA SER A 455 7.62 -21.09 9.67
C SER A 455 8.89 -20.45 10.24
N ALA A 456 8.95 -20.34 11.58
CA ALA A 456 10.14 -19.85 12.28
C ALA A 456 11.43 -20.61 11.89
N ALA A 457 11.35 -21.94 11.74
CA ALA A 457 12.50 -22.78 11.37
C ALA A 457 12.95 -22.54 9.93
N GLU A 458 12.03 -22.25 9.00
CA GLU A 458 12.38 -21.93 7.61
C GLU A 458 13.03 -20.56 7.49
N TRP A 459 12.55 -19.57 8.23
CA TRP A 459 13.18 -18.25 8.32
C TRP A 459 14.58 -18.30 8.94
N ALA A 460 14.77 -19.11 10.00
CA ALA A 460 16.08 -19.30 10.62
C ALA A 460 17.08 -19.96 9.66
N ARG A 461 16.68 -21.04 8.98
CA ARG A 461 17.52 -21.71 7.97
C ARG A 461 17.87 -20.81 6.80
N ALA A 462 16.92 -19.98 6.35
CA ALA A 462 17.23 -18.97 5.34
C ALA A 462 18.36 -18.07 5.84
N ALA A 463 18.25 -17.50 7.04
CA ALA A 463 19.22 -16.56 7.61
C ALA A 463 20.65 -17.13 7.81
N GLU A 464 20.81 -18.45 7.95
CA GLU A 464 22.11 -19.13 8.17
C GLU A 464 22.89 -19.41 6.87
N THR A 465 22.30 -19.20 5.70
CA THR A 465 22.97 -19.49 4.42
C THR A 465 24.09 -18.45 4.15
N PRO A 466 25.37 -18.87 4.00
CA PRO A 466 26.49 -17.93 3.81
C PRO A 466 26.34 -17.13 2.53
N GLY A 467 26.41 -15.80 2.67
CA GLY A 467 26.05 -14.86 1.61
C GLY A 467 24.80 -14.10 2.03
N ILE A 468 24.98 -12.96 2.69
CA ILE A 468 23.93 -12.06 3.22
C ILE A 468 22.81 -11.76 2.20
N ASN A 469 23.11 -11.88 0.91
CA ASN A 469 22.13 -11.72 -0.16
C ASN A 469 21.32 -12.99 -0.44
N ALA A 470 21.81 -14.23 -0.30
CA ALA A 470 21.10 -15.43 -0.77
C ALA A 470 19.92 -15.86 0.11
N ALA A 471 20.00 -15.67 1.43
CA ALA A 471 18.93 -15.92 2.40
C ALA A 471 17.70 -15.03 2.20
N VAL A 472 17.99 -13.73 2.14
CA VAL A 472 17.01 -12.67 1.92
C VAL A 472 16.60 -12.65 0.47
N THR A 473 17.45 -13.05 -0.48
CA THR A 473 17.09 -13.27 -1.88
C THR A 473 16.22 -14.49 -2.04
N ALA A 474 16.45 -15.62 -1.36
CA ALA A 474 15.62 -16.81 -1.45
C ALA A 474 14.22 -16.55 -0.88
N VAL A 475 14.11 -15.90 0.29
CA VAL A 475 12.80 -15.47 0.82
C VAL A 475 12.22 -14.33 -0.01
N ALA A 476 13.01 -13.35 -0.46
CA ALA A 476 12.54 -12.32 -1.39
C ALA A 476 12.24 -12.85 -2.80
N GLU A 477 12.73 -14.01 -3.21
CA GLU A 477 12.47 -14.69 -4.49
C GLU A 477 11.21 -15.54 -4.39
N LEU A 478 11.04 -16.26 -3.28
CA LEU A 478 9.74 -16.79 -2.83
C LEU A 478 8.67 -15.70 -2.80
N MET A 479 9.02 -14.49 -2.36
CA MET A 479 8.12 -13.34 -2.31
C MET A 479 7.98 -12.59 -3.64
N ARG A 480 8.99 -12.68 -4.54
CA ARG A 480 8.96 -12.15 -5.92
C ARG A 480 8.06 -12.97 -6.83
N GLY A 481 7.55 -14.13 -6.42
CA GLY A 481 6.71 -14.96 -7.28
C GLY A 481 7.48 -15.51 -8.49
N SER A 482 8.79 -15.73 -8.35
CA SER A 482 9.55 -16.51 -9.33
C SER A 482 9.43 -17.97 -8.96
N ALA A 483 8.63 -18.72 -9.71
CA ALA A 483 8.90 -20.13 -9.91
C ALA A 483 10.28 -20.21 -10.58
N VAL A 484 11.28 -20.69 -9.83
CA VAL A 484 12.52 -21.21 -10.41
C VAL A 484 12.45 -22.72 -10.25
N LEU A 485 12.08 -23.39 -11.35
CA LEU A 485 12.90 -24.40 -12.00
C LEU A 485 12.63 -24.34 -13.50
#